data_AF-A0A3B6VPU9-F1
#
_entry.id   AF-A0A3B6VPU9-F1
#
_cell.length_a   1.000
_cell.length_b   1.000
_cell.length_c   1.000
_cell.angle_alpha   90.00
_cell.angle_beta   90.00
_cell.angle_gamma   90.00
#
_symmetry.space_group_name_H-M   'P 1'
#
loop_
_entity.id
_entity.type
_entity.pdbx_description
1 polymer ?
#
loop_
_entity_poly.entity_id
_entity_poly.type
_entity_poly.pdbx_seq_one_letter_code
_entity_poly.pdbx_strand_id
1 'polypeptide(L)'
;MRTLYIITFVFFCFTASLRPKAQENFYCEYCGNKFSSVKLLTSQNCMRYPEGNYKGKHKLYEGIEKDEYTCKYCGNQYKTIKQLTSAKCIRYPNGNYKGYHSPAL
;
A
#
# COMPACT_ATOMS: atom_id res chain seq x y z
N MET A 1 4.40 -8.92 53.51
CA MET A 1 3.15 -8.45 52.87
C MET A 1 3.36 -7.20 52.00
N ARG A 2 3.96 -6.11 52.50
CA ARG A 2 4.21 -4.87 51.72
C ARG A 2 5.20 -5.03 50.56
N THR A 3 6.27 -5.80 50.74
CA THR A 3 7.30 -6.07 49.72
C THR A 3 6.79 -6.93 48.56
N LEU A 4 5.85 -7.85 48.83
CA LEU A 4 5.25 -8.71 47.81
C LEU A 4 4.34 -7.90 46.86
N TYR A 5 3.62 -6.90 47.40
CA TYR A 5 2.77 -5.99 46.62
C TYR A 5 3.57 -5.08 45.67
N ILE A 6 4.77 -4.66 46.08
CA ILE A 6 5.64 -3.82 45.24
C ILE A 6 6.18 -4.63 44.06
N ILE A 7 6.58 -5.88 44.28
CA ILE A 7 7.09 -6.77 43.23
C ILE A 7 6.00 -7.10 42.20
N THR A 8 4.76 -7.36 42.64
CA THR A 8 3.65 -7.62 41.73
C THR A 8 3.23 -6.36 40.95
N PHE A 9 3.26 -5.18 41.56
CA PHE A 9 2.99 -3.92 40.86
C PHE A 9 4.02 -3.61 39.77
N VAL A 10 5.31 -3.85 40.04
CA VAL A 10 6.39 -3.63 39.07
C VAL A 10 6.31 -4.62 37.90
N PHE A 11 5.95 -5.88 38.15
CA PHE A 11 5.72 -6.88 37.09
C PHE A 11 4.51 -6.53 36.22
N PHE A 12 3.45 -5.97 36.80
CA PHE A 12 2.25 -5.53 36.09
C PHE A 12 2.50 -4.28 35.23
N CYS A 13 3.42 -3.40 35.63
CA CYS A 13 3.83 -2.26 34.80
C CYS A 13 4.73 -2.67 33.62
N PHE A 14 5.51 -3.75 33.74
CA PHE A 14 6.43 -4.17 32.68
C PHE A 14 5.72 -4.82 31.47
N THR A 15 4.55 -5.44 31.67
CA THR A 15 3.78 -6.04 30.56
C THR A 15 2.95 -5.02 29.76
N ALA A 16 2.75 -3.81 30.27
CA ALA A 16 1.91 -2.78 29.63
C ALA A 16 2.58 -2.05 28.44
N SER A 17 3.86 -2.30 28.16
CA SER A 17 4.64 -1.51 27.18
C SER A 17 4.75 -2.12 25.78
N LEU A 18 4.26 -3.33 25.55
CA LEU A 18 4.30 -3.97 24.22
C LEU A 18 2.98 -3.76 23.49
N ARG A 19 2.70 -2.53 23.04
CA ARG A 19 1.67 -2.30 22.02
C ARG A 19 2.28 -2.63 20.65
N PRO A 20 1.81 -3.67 19.93
CA PRO A 20 2.24 -3.91 18.57
C PRO A 20 1.83 -2.69 17.71
N LYS A 21 2.82 -1.98 17.16
CA LYS A 21 2.58 -0.92 16.18
C LYS A 21 1.94 -1.58 14.95
N ALA A 22 0.68 -1.26 14.68
CA ALA A 22 0.03 -1.68 13.45
C ALA A 22 0.90 -1.26 12.26
N GLN A 23 1.32 -2.23 11.46
CA GLN A 23 2.17 -1.97 10.31
C GLN A 23 1.30 -1.43 9.17
N GLU A 24 1.43 -0.13 8.89
CA GLU A 24 0.79 0.51 7.75
C GLU A 24 1.39 -0.01 6.44
N ASN A 25 0.52 -0.30 5.47
CA ASN A 25 0.89 -0.82 4.17
C ASN A 25 0.92 0.32 3.16
N PHE A 26 2.07 0.53 2.50
CA PHE A 26 2.19 1.55 1.46
C PHE A 26 2.14 0.90 0.09
N TYR A 27 1.22 1.32 -0.76
CA TYR A 27 1.01 0.72 -2.07
C TYR A 27 1.51 1.64 -3.19
N CYS A 28 2.03 1.05 -4.27
CA CYS A 28 2.33 1.78 -5.49
C CYS A 28 1.08 1.94 -6.38
N GLU A 29 0.74 3.16 -6.79
CA GLU A 29 -0.39 3.45 -7.70
C GLU A 29 -0.24 2.75 -9.07
N TYR A 30 1.00 2.59 -9.54
CA TYR A 30 1.28 2.07 -10.89
C TYR A 30 1.31 0.53 -10.97
N CYS A 31 1.80 -0.13 -9.92
CA CYS A 31 2.03 -1.59 -9.96
C CYS A 31 1.38 -2.36 -8.82
N GLY A 32 0.78 -1.67 -7.84
CA GLY A 32 0.12 -2.29 -6.70
C GLY A 32 1.04 -3.07 -5.77
N ASN A 33 2.36 -2.95 -5.90
CA ASN A 33 3.30 -3.54 -4.93
C ASN A 33 3.15 -2.85 -3.58
N LYS A 34 3.24 -3.65 -2.52
CA LYS A 34 3.19 -3.25 -1.12
C LYS A 34 4.61 -3.05 -0.57
N PHE A 35 4.79 -2.01 0.23
CA PHE A 35 6.04 -1.63 0.87
C PHE A 35 5.80 -1.34 2.37
N SER A 36 6.84 -1.51 3.17
CA SER A 36 6.80 -1.23 4.61
C SER A 36 7.06 0.24 4.96
N SER A 37 7.45 1.07 3.99
CA SER A 37 7.58 2.52 4.15
C SER A 37 7.53 3.24 2.81
N VAL A 38 7.12 4.51 2.83
CA VAL A 38 7.20 5.40 1.66
C VAL A 38 8.64 5.53 1.15
N LYS A 39 9.64 5.57 2.05
CA LYS A 39 11.06 5.65 1.68
C LYS A 39 11.50 4.46 0.81
N LEU A 40 11.10 3.23 1.18
CA LEU A 40 11.43 2.06 0.36
C LEU A 40 10.71 2.11 -0.99
N LEU A 41 9.44 2.50 -0.99
CA LEU A 41 8.65 2.66 -2.21
C LEU A 41 9.33 3.62 -3.20
N THR A 42 9.66 4.83 -2.77
CA THR A 42 10.24 5.87 -3.64
C THR A 42 11.71 5.64 -4.01
N SER A 43 12.42 4.74 -3.31
CA SER A 43 13.81 4.40 -3.62
C SER A 43 13.96 3.52 -4.87
N GLN A 44 12.98 2.68 -5.18
CA GLN A 44 13.06 1.66 -6.23
C GLN A 44 12.41 2.12 -7.54
N ASN A 45 12.89 1.57 -8.66
CA ASN A 45 12.30 1.84 -9.98
C ASN A 45 11.06 0.96 -10.20
N CYS A 46 10.03 1.52 -10.81
CA CYS A 46 8.79 0.81 -11.08
C CYS A 46 8.75 0.23 -12.49
N MET A 47 8.52 -1.08 -12.59
CA MET A 47 8.32 -1.76 -13.89
C MET A 47 7.13 -1.22 -14.69
N ARG A 48 6.14 -0.61 -14.02
CA ARG A 48 4.92 -0.07 -14.64
C ARG A 48 4.88 1.46 -14.67
N TYR A 49 6.05 2.10 -14.66
CA TYR A 49 6.10 3.55 -14.79
C TYR A 49 5.48 4.00 -16.13
N PRO A 50 4.63 5.04 -16.17
CA PRO A 50 3.86 5.42 -17.36
C PRO A 50 4.69 5.66 -18.62
N GLU A 51 5.88 6.25 -18.48
CA GLU A 51 6.76 6.60 -19.61
C GLU A 51 7.66 5.44 -20.08
N GLY A 52 7.55 4.28 -19.43
CA GLY A 52 8.27 3.07 -19.79
C GLY A 52 8.83 2.31 -18.60
N ASN A 53 9.03 1.01 -18.80
CA ASN A 53 9.45 0.09 -17.75
C ASN A 53 10.75 0.56 -17.08
N TYR A 54 10.73 0.68 -15.76
CA TYR A 54 11.86 1.07 -14.91
C TYR A 54 12.47 2.46 -15.22
N LYS A 55 11.79 3.31 -16.00
CA LYS A 55 12.25 4.69 -16.30
C LYS A 55 11.96 5.70 -15.19
N GLY A 56 11.25 5.29 -14.14
CA GLY A 56 10.93 6.15 -13.01
C GLY A 56 10.66 5.34 -11.74
N LYS A 57 10.47 6.06 -10.63
CA LYS A 57 10.23 5.48 -9.32
C LYS A 57 8.78 5.02 -9.16
N HIS A 58 8.52 4.22 -8.12
CA HIS A 58 7.14 3.96 -7.70
C HIS A 58 6.46 5.27 -7.26
N LYS A 59 5.16 5.38 -7.53
CA LYS A 59 4.30 6.46 -7.03
C LYS A 59 3.45 5.94 -5.89
N LEU A 60 3.39 6.68 -4.78
CA LEU A 60 2.54 6.34 -3.65
C LEU A 60 1.07 6.40 -4.06
N TYR A 61 0.30 5.39 -3.67
CA TYR A 61 -1.15 5.46 -3.70
C TYR A 61 -1.61 6.25 -2.47
N GLU A 62 -2.23 7.41 -2.73
CA GLU A 62 -2.65 8.37 -1.69
C GLU A 62 -3.99 8.01 -1.03
N GLY A 63 -4.69 6.98 -1.51
CA GLY A 63 -5.93 6.52 -0.92
C GLY A 63 -5.71 5.62 0.30
N ILE A 64 -6.78 5.45 1.08
CA ILE A 64 -6.82 4.46 2.17
C ILE A 64 -6.94 3.04 1.63
N GLU A 65 -6.54 2.05 2.44
CA GLU A 65 -6.79 0.63 2.14
C GLU A 65 -8.30 0.37 2.16
N LYS A 66 -8.83 -0.21 1.08
CA LYS A 66 -10.25 -0.52 0.87
C LYS A 66 -10.41 -2.01 0.56
N ASP A 67 -11.60 -2.54 0.81
CA ASP A 67 -11.97 -3.92 0.44
C ASP A 67 -12.06 -4.13 -1.08
N GLU A 68 -12.27 -3.04 -1.82
CA GLU A 68 -12.38 -3.04 -3.27
C GLU A 68 -11.85 -1.74 -3.87
N TYR A 69 -11.21 -1.87 -5.02
CA TYR A 69 -10.57 -0.79 -5.75
C TYR A 69 -11.20 -0.67 -7.13
N THR A 70 -11.58 0.56 -7.48
CA THR A 70 -12.21 0.86 -8.77
C THR A 70 -11.20 1.50 -9.70
N CYS A 71 -11.17 1.07 -10.96
CA CYS A 71 -10.35 1.71 -11.99
C CYS A 71 -10.93 3.07 -12.39
N LYS A 72 -10.14 4.15 -12.24
CA LYS A 72 -10.57 5.52 -12.57
C LYS A 72 -10.89 5.76 -14.05
N TYR A 73 -10.43 4.87 -14.93
CA TYR A 73 -10.63 5.00 -16.38
C TYR A 73 -11.83 4.23 -16.91
N CYS A 74 -12.14 3.06 -16.34
CA CYS A 74 -13.16 2.16 -16.91
C CYS A 74 -14.22 1.69 -15.91
N GLY A 75 -14.08 1.96 -14.62
CA GLY A 75 -15.04 1.57 -13.59
C GLY A 75 -14.95 0.10 -13.13
N ASN A 76 -14.08 -0.72 -13.71
CA ASN A 76 -13.90 -2.11 -13.26
C ASN A 76 -13.38 -2.16 -11.83
N GLN A 77 -13.88 -3.12 -11.06
CA GLN A 77 -13.56 -3.31 -9.65
C GLN A 77 -12.66 -4.54 -9.42
N TYR A 78 -11.79 -4.45 -8.43
CA TYR A 78 -10.83 -5.49 -8.08
C TYR A 78 -10.61 -5.52 -6.56
N LYS A 79 -10.31 -6.70 -6.00
CA LYS A 79 -10.10 -6.85 -4.54
C LYS A 79 -8.79 -6.27 -4.04
N THR A 80 -7.80 -6.07 -4.92
CA THR A 80 -6.51 -5.48 -4.56
C THR A 80 -5.99 -4.55 -5.65
N ILE A 81 -5.18 -3.56 -5.26
CA ILE A 81 -4.49 -2.66 -6.21
C ILE A 81 -3.57 -3.46 -7.14
N LYS A 82 -2.97 -4.55 -6.65
CA LYS A 82 -2.11 -5.42 -7.47
C LYS A 82 -2.90 -6.12 -8.59
N GLN A 83 -4.09 -6.63 -8.29
CA GLN A 83 -4.98 -7.19 -9.31
C GLN A 83 -5.44 -6.11 -10.29
N LEU A 84 -5.88 -4.95 -9.78
CA LEU A 84 -6.31 -3.83 -10.60
C LEU A 84 -5.23 -3.47 -11.63
N THR A 85 -4.02 -3.15 -11.17
CA THR A 85 -2.93 -2.67 -12.02
C THR A 85 -2.32 -3.76 -12.90
N SER A 86 -2.71 -5.04 -12.76
CA SER A 86 -2.10 -6.17 -13.46
C SER A 86 -2.38 -6.22 -14.96
N ALA A 87 -3.52 -5.66 -15.38
CA ALA A 87 -3.99 -5.71 -16.76
C ALA A 87 -3.99 -4.33 -17.42
N LYS A 88 -3.96 -4.33 -18.75
CA LYS A 88 -4.11 -3.12 -19.56
C LYS A 88 -5.58 -2.69 -19.59
N CYS A 89 -5.81 -1.38 -19.50
CA CYS A 89 -7.15 -0.83 -19.51
C CYS A 89 -7.61 -0.51 -20.93
N ILE A 90 -8.80 -1.00 -21.31
CA ILE A 90 -9.41 -0.68 -22.61
C ILE A 90 -9.77 0.81 -22.75
N ARG A 91 -10.06 1.51 -21.65
CA ARG A 91 -10.41 2.95 -21.64
C ARG A 91 -9.27 3.85 -21.19
N TYR A 92 -8.02 3.45 -21.40
CA TYR A 92 -6.87 4.27 -21.00
C TYR A 92 -6.83 5.60 -21.79
N PRO A 93 -6.50 6.76 -21.16
CA PRO A 93 -6.62 8.07 -21.81
C PRO A 93 -5.82 8.24 -23.11
N ASN A 94 -4.65 7.60 -23.19
CA ASN A 94 -3.77 7.68 -24.37
C ASN A 94 -4.11 6.64 -25.45
N GLY A 95 -5.28 5.99 -25.33
CA GLY A 95 -5.79 5.02 -26.29
C GLY A 95 -5.96 3.62 -25.70
N ASN A 96 -6.77 2.82 -26.39
CA ASN A 96 -7.18 1.49 -25.93
C ASN A 96 -5.96 0.59 -25.67
N TYR A 97 -5.88 0.03 -24.46
CA TYR A 97 -4.80 -0.84 -24.01
C TYR A 97 -3.38 -0.24 -24.09
N LYS A 98 -3.25 1.10 -24.19
CA LYS A 98 -1.95 1.79 -24.17
C LYS A 98 -1.37 1.97 -22.77
N GLY A 99 -2.13 1.68 -21.72
CA GLY A 99 -1.68 1.72 -20.34
C GLY A 99 -2.43 0.75 -19.42
N TYR A 100 -1.98 0.67 -18.16
CA TYR A 100 -2.58 -0.18 -17.14
C TYR A 100 -3.80 0.48 -16.49
N HIS A 101 -4.66 -0.31 -15.85
CA HIS A 101 -5.66 0.24 -14.94
C HIS A 101 -4.98 1.03 -13.81
N SER A 102 -5.65 2.07 -13.31
CA SER A 102 -5.16 2.91 -12.21
C SER A 102 -6.28 3.09 -11.19
N PRO A 103 -5.99 2.97 -9.88
CA PRO A 103 -7.00 3.06 -8.84
C PRO A 103 -7.57 4.49 -8.75
N ALA A 104 -8.87 4.59 -8.51
CA ALA A 104 -9.50 5.81 -8.02
C ALA A 104 -9.12 6.02 -6.54
N LEU A 105 -8.99 7.28 -6.13
CA LEU A 105 -8.67 7.65 -4.75
C LEU A 105 -9.85 7.42 -3.80
#